data_AF-B6VH77-F1
#
_entry.id   AF-B6VH77-F1
#
_cell.length_a   1.000
_cell.length_b   1.000
_cell.length_c   1.000
_cell.angle_alpha   90.00
_cell.angle_beta   90.00
_cell.angle_gamma   90.00
#
_symmetry.space_group_name_H-M   'P 1'
#
loop_
_entity.id
_entity.type
_entity.pdbx_description
1 polymer ?
#
loop_
_entity_poly.entity_id
_entity_poly.type
_entity_poly.pdbx_seq_one_letter_code
_entity_poly.pdbx_strand_id
1 'polypeptide(L)'
;MVSALREAPLIRVHSSPVSSPSVSGSRRPVSCLSSQSSALSQSGGGSTSAAGIEARSRALRRRWCPAGIILLALISLLSCLLPASEAKVYGRCELARVLHDFGLDGYRGYSLADWVCLAYFTSGFNTAAVDHEADGSTNNGIFQINSRRWCRNLTPNVPNVCQMYCS
;
A
#
# COMPACT_ATOMS: atom_id res chain seq x y z
N MET A 1 1.03 -1.73 -24.53
CA MET A 1 -0.14 -1.59 -23.64
C MET A 1 0.31 -1.20 -22.23
N VAL A 2 1.03 -0.07 -22.07
CA VAL A 2 1.68 0.34 -20.79
C VAL A 2 1.23 1.77 -20.41
N SER A 3 -0.08 2.01 -20.41
CA SER A 3 -0.62 3.33 -20.02
C SER A 3 -1.98 3.26 -19.31
N ALA A 4 -2.44 2.10 -18.86
CA ALA A 4 -3.86 1.91 -18.50
C ALA A 4 -4.17 1.79 -16.99
N LEU A 5 -3.23 1.96 -16.07
CA LEU A 5 -3.50 1.77 -14.62
C LEU A 5 -3.13 2.97 -13.73
N ARG A 6 -3.14 4.19 -14.29
CA ARG A 6 -3.04 5.44 -13.50
C ARG A 6 -4.39 6.07 -13.17
N GLU A 7 -5.48 5.35 -13.43
CA GLU A 7 -6.86 5.80 -13.22
C GLU A 7 -7.53 4.82 -12.23
N ALA A 8 -7.08 4.81 -10.97
CA ALA A 8 -7.95 4.31 -9.91
C ALA A 8 -9.07 5.35 -9.75
N PRO A 9 -10.36 4.96 -9.85
CA PRO A 9 -11.44 5.91 -9.78
C PRO A 9 -11.44 6.53 -8.39
N LEU A 10 -11.29 7.85 -8.30
CA LEU A 10 -11.67 8.62 -7.12
C LEU A 10 -13.16 8.31 -6.87
N ILE A 11 -13.44 7.38 -5.97
CA ILE A 11 -14.79 7.14 -5.48
C ILE A 11 -15.20 8.42 -4.75
N ARG A 12 -15.94 9.27 -5.45
CA ARG A 12 -16.62 10.43 -4.86
C ARG A 12 -17.72 9.89 -3.95
N VAL A 13 -17.39 9.61 -2.69
CA VAL A 13 -18.36 9.23 -1.67
C VAL A 13 -19.26 10.43 -1.40
N HIS A 14 -20.49 10.39 -1.92
CA HIS A 14 -21.53 11.36 -1.59
C HIS A 14 -21.77 11.31 -0.07
N SER A 15 -21.43 12.40 0.61
CA SER A 15 -21.54 12.50 2.06
C SER A 15 -22.87 13.16 2.41
N SER A 16 -23.85 12.36 2.85
CA SER A 16 -25.02 12.89 3.56
C SER A 16 -24.54 13.64 4.81
N PRO A 17 -25.22 14.75 5.21
CA PRO A 17 -24.83 15.50 6.39
C PRO A 17 -25.13 14.66 7.64
N VAL A 18 -24.09 14.10 8.23
CA VAL A 18 -24.15 13.63 9.62
C VAL A 18 -23.71 14.81 10.48
N SER A 19 -24.60 15.27 11.35
CA SER A 19 -24.29 16.30 12.34
C SER A 19 -23.21 15.79 13.28
N SER A 20 -21.94 16.14 13.02
CA SER A 20 -20.84 15.84 13.93
C SER A 20 -21.01 16.69 15.20
N PRO A 21 -20.78 16.11 16.41
CA PRO A 21 -20.74 16.90 17.62
C PRO A 21 -19.57 17.89 17.54
N SER A 22 -19.83 19.16 17.83
CA SER A 22 -18.84 20.23 17.86
C SER A 22 -17.83 19.98 18.99
N VAL A 23 -16.75 19.25 18.72
CA VAL A 23 -15.61 19.16 19.64
C VAL A 23 -14.82 20.47 19.54
N SER A 24 -15.17 21.42 20.42
CA SER A 24 -14.41 22.66 20.65
C SER A 24 -13.16 22.35 21.48
N GLY A 25 -12.25 21.54 20.93
CA GLY A 25 -10.95 21.21 21.49
C GLY A 25 -9.85 21.91 20.69
N SER A 26 -8.88 22.52 21.37
CA SER A 26 -7.72 23.14 20.74
C SER A 26 -7.00 22.11 19.85
N ARG A 27 -7.01 22.33 18.51
CA ARG A 27 -6.39 21.43 17.52
C ARG A 27 -4.89 21.36 17.79
N ARG A 28 -4.44 20.35 18.53
CA ARG A 28 -3.00 20.08 18.66
C ARG A 28 -2.51 19.40 17.39
N PRO A 29 -1.58 20.01 16.64
CA PRO A 29 -1.03 19.38 15.46
C PRO A 29 -0.30 18.08 15.86
N VAL A 30 -0.37 17.07 14.98
CA VAL A 30 0.43 15.85 15.13
C VAL A 30 1.90 16.26 15.06
N SER A 31 2.62 16.19 16.18
CA SER A 31 4.03 16.58 16.23
C SER A 31 4.88 15.54 15.48
N CYS A 32 5.30 15.90 14.27
CA CYS A 32 6.18 15.12 13.43
C CYS A 32 7.35 15.98 13.00
N LEU A 33 8.53 15.74 13.57
CA LEU A 33 9.75 16.33 13.03
C LEU A 33 9.96 15.74 11.63
N SER A 34 10.09 16.60 10.64
CA SER A 34 10.49 16.24 9.29
C SER A 34 11.86 15.57 9.35
N SER A 35 11.90 14.24 9.37
CA SER A 35 13.14 13.50 9.13
C SER A 35 13.48 13.69 7.66
N GLN A 36 14.40 14.62 7.37
CA GLN A 36 15.10 14.66 6.10
C GLN A 36 15.88 13.35 5.98
N SER A 37 15.33 12.37 5.26
CA SER A 37 16.11 11.22 4.82
C SER A 37 17.04 11.69 3.73
N SER A 38 18.28 11.99 4.11
CA SER A 38 19.39 12.22 3.20
C SER A 38 19.60 10.96 2.36
N ALA A 39 19.18 11.01 1.09
CA ALA A 39 19.54 10.01 0.10
C ALA A 39 21.07 10.06 -0.12
N LEU A 40 21.79 9.15 0.54
CA LEU A 40 23.19 8.87 0.21
C LEU A 40 23.21 8.08 -1.10
N SER A 41 23.37 8.82 -2.19
CA SER A 41 23.82 8.29 -3.48
C SER A 41 25.26 7.82 -3.34
N GLN A 42 25.49 6.51 -3.27
CA GLN A 42 26.82 5.93 -3.49
C GLN A 42 26.93 5.47 -4.94
N SER A 43 27.50 6.33 -5.78
CA SER A 43 28.05 5.95 -7.08
C SER A 43 29.48 5.44 -6.90
N GLY A 44 29.61 4.15 -6.58
CA GLY A 44 30.90 3.45 -6.61
C GLY A 44 31.22 2.96 -8.03
N GLY A 45 31.89 3.80 -8.82
CA GLY A 45 32.44 3.43 -10.12
C GLY A 45 33.65 2.51 -9.96
N GLY A 46 33.46 1.21 -10.14
CA GLY A 46 34.55 0.24 -10.25
C GLY A 46 34.99 0.07 -11.70
N SER A 47 36.13 0.67 -12.06
CA SER A 47 36.83 0.37 -13.31
C SER A 47 37.39 -1.05 -13.24
N THR A 48 36.73 -2.00 -13.88
CA THR A 48 37.32 -3.33 -14.12
C THR A 48 38.00 -3.32 -15.48
N SER A 49 39.25 -3.74 -15.49
CA SER A 49 40.09 -3.81 -16.67
C SER A 49 39.48 -4.74 -17.73
N ALA A 50 39.37 -4.22 -18.95
CA ALA A 50 38.72 -4.86 -20.09
C ALA A 50 39.39 -6.15 -20.59
N ALA A 51 40.55 -6.55 -20.04
CA ALA A 51 41.32 -7.68 -20.56
C ALA A 51 40.90 -9.06 -20.01
N GLY A 52 40.04 -9.15 -18.99
CA GLY A 52 39.65 -10.44 -18.38
C GLY A 52 38.30 -11.02 -18.80
N ILE A 53 37.44 -10.24 -19.47
CA ILE A 53 36.04 -10.61 -19.71
C ILE A 53 35.87 -11.50 -20.96
N GLU A 54 36.80 -11.44 -21.90
CA GLU A 54 36.63 -12.09 -23.21
C GLU A 54 36.82 -13.62 -23.20
N ALA A 55 37.47 -14.17 -22.17
CA ALA A 55 37.64 -15.62 -22.00
C ALA A 55 36.46 -16.26 -21.25
N ARG A 56 35.80 -15.53 -20.34
CA ARG A 56 34.64 -16.03 -19.58
C ARG A 56 33.32 -15.92 -20.36
N SER A 57 33.19 -14.94 -21.26
CA SER A 57 31.99 -14.77 -22.08
C SER A 57 31.73 -15.95 -23.02
N ARG A 58 32.79 -16.60 -23.52
CA ARG A 58 32.67 -17.79 -24.38
C ARG A 58 32.23 -19.04 -23.62
N ALA A 59 32.60 -19.17 -22.35
CA ALA A 59 32.20 -20.31 -21.50
C ALA A 59 30.77 -20.18 -20.93
N LEU A 60 30.29 -18.94 -20.76
CA LEU A 60 28.89 -18.66 -20.39
C LEU A 60 27.96 -18.56 -21.61
N ARG A 61 28.47 -18.77 -22.82
CA ARG A 61 27.66 -19.06 -24.01
C ARG A 61 27.05 -20.46 -23.94
N ARG A 62 26.61 -20.88 -22.73
CA ARG A 62 25.56 -21.89 -22.55
C ARG A 62 24.42 -21.40 -23.40
N ARG A 63 24.28 -22.08 -24.53
CA ARG A 63 23.29 -21.84 -25.55
C ARG A 63 21.95 -22.03 -24.83
N TRP A 64 21.39 -20.95 -24.29
CA TRP A 64 20.00 -21.00 -23.85
C TRP A 64 19.22 -21.34 -25.10
N CYS A 65 18.58 -22.52 -25.07
CA CYS A 65 17.63 -22.88 -26.10
C CYS A 65 16.67 -21.69 -26.25
N PRO A 66 16.21 -21.35 -27.47
CA PRO A 66 15.24 -20.28 -27.66
C PRO A 66 14.01 -20.48 -26.76
N ALA A 67 13.64 -21.74 -26.48
CA ALA A 67 12.64 -22.11 -25.49
C ALA A 67 12.93 -21.60 -24.06
N GLY A 68 14.19 -21.66 -23.60
CA GLY A 68 14.60 -21.15 -22.28
C GLY A 68 14.53 -19.62 -22.19
N ILE A 69 14.92 -18.91 -23.26
CA ILE A 69 14.80 -17.44 -23.32
C ILE A 69 13.33 -17.02 -23.31
N ILE A 70 12.49 -17.69 -24.12
CA ILE A 70 11.04 -17.44 -24.15
C ILE A 70 10.42 -17.71 -22.78
N LEU A 71 10.76 -18.83 -22.13
CA LEU A 71 10.26 -19.16 -20.80
C LEU A 71 10.63 -18.11 -19.75
N LEU A 72 11.88 -17.64 -19.74
CA LEU A 72 12.31 -16.57 -18.82
C LEU A 72 11.59 -15.26 -19.11
N ALA A 73 11.43 -14.89 -20.39
CA ALA A 73 10.69 -13.68 -20.77
C ALA A 73 9.22 -13.75 -20.33
N LEU A 74 8.58 -14.93 -20.47
CA LEU A 74 7.21 -15.16 -19.99
C LEU A 74 7.12 -15.07 -18.47
N ILE A 75 8.05 -15.67 -17.72
CA ILE A 75 8.10 -15.58 -16.26
C ILE A 75 8.30 -14.12 -15.83
N SER A 76 9.27 -13.40 -16.41
CA SER A 76 9.50 -12.00 -16.09
C SER A 76 8.29 -11.12 -16.40
N LEU A 77 7.59 -11.38 -17.51
CA LEU A 77 6.36 -10.68 -17.86
C LEU A 77 5.25 -10.97 -16.83
N LEU A 78 5.05 -12.24 -16.45
CA LEU A 78 4.09 -12.65 -15.42
C LEU A 78 4.41 -12.01 -14.06
N SER A 79 5.68 -12.03 -13.64
CA SER A 79 6.12 -11.39 -12.39
C SER A 79 5.85 -9.90 -12.38
N CYS A 80 6.00 -9.22 -13.53
CA CYS A 80 5.72 -7.78 -13.64
C CYS A 80 4.21 -7.44 -13.63
N LEU A 81 3.35 -8.42 -13.89
CA LEU A 81 1.89 -8.28 -13.86
C LEU A 81 1.30 -8.45 -12.44
N LEU A 82 2.07 -9.01 -11.50
CA LEU A 82 1.61 -9.21 -10.12
C LEU A 82 1.79 -7.90 -9.34
N PRO A 83 0.71 -7.24 -8.87
CA PRO A 83 0.83 -6.11 -7.97
C PRO A 83 1.51 -6.58 -6.68
N ALA A 84 2.65 -5.97 -6.33
CA ALA A 84 3.26 -6.17 -5.03
C ALA A 84 2.37 -5.48 -3.98
N SER A 85 1.43 -6.22 -3.39
CA SER A 85 0.71 -5.77 -2.19
C SER A 85 1.67 -5.92 -1.01
N GLU A 86 2.49 -4.91 -0.75
CA GLU A 86 3.36 -4.95 0.42
C GLU A 86 2.54 -4.68 1.69
N ALA A 87 2.47 -5.71 2.53
CA ALA A 87 2.08 -5.56 3.92
C ALA A 87 3.11 -4.67 4.62
N LYS A 88 2.66 -3.61 5.28
CA LYS A 88 3.52 -2.61 5.92
C LYS A 88 2.98 -2.24 7.29
N VAL A 89 3.87 -2.14 8.27
CA VAL A 89 3.60 -1.47 9.54
C VAL A 89 4.13 -0.05 9.43
N TYR A 90 3.25 0.94 9.50
CA TYR A 90 3.65 2.35 9.37
C TYR A 90 4.23 2.89 10.69
N GLY A 91 5.20 3.80 10.58
CA GLY A 91 5.54 4.69 11.68
C GLY A 91 4.44 5.75 11.88
N ARG A 92 4.20 6.21 13.13
CA ARG A 92 3.15 7.21 13.44
C ARG A 92 3.17 8.44 12.51
N CYS A 93 4.35 9.03 12.32
CA CYS A 93 4.52 10.22 11.47
C CYS A 93 4.62 9.91 9.98
N GLU A 94 4.96 8.68 9.62
CA GLU A 94 4.87 8.21 8.25
C GLU A 94 3.39 8.11 7.86
N LEU A 95 2.58 7.44 8.68
CA LEU A 95 1.14 7.34 8.49
C LEU A 95 0.47 8.71 8.49
N ALA A 96 0.80 9.58 9.44
CA ALA A 96 0.22 10.93 9.48
C ALA A 96 0.44 11.71 8.17
N ARG A 97 1.63 11.60 7.56
CA ARG A 97 1.90 12.21 6.25
C ARG A 97 1.06 11.58 5.15
N VAL A 98 1.01 10.25 5.08
CA VAL A 98 0.18 9.54 4.09
C VAL A 98 -1.29 9.95 4.21
N LEU A 99 -1.86 9.94 5.42
CA LEU A 99 -3.26 10.32 5.65
C LEU A 99 -3.53 11.80 5.34
N HIS A 100 -2.57 12.68 5.61
CA HIS A 100 -2.64 14.08 5.21
C HIS A 100 -2.65 14.22 3.69
N ASP A 101 -1.78 13.50 2.97
CA ASP A 101 -1.68 13.53 1.51
C ASP A 101 -2.94 12.96 0.84
N PHE A 102 -3.66 12.05 1.50
CA PHE A 102 -4.99 11.58 1.10
C PHE A 102 -6.15 12.55 1.45
N GLY A 103 -5.86 13.70 2.06
CA GLY A 103 -6.86 14.72 2.38
C GLY A 103 -7.76 14.39 3.57
N LEU A 104 -7.28 13.57 4.51
CA LEU A 104 -8.09 13.17 5.68
C LEU A 104 -8.08 14.19 6.83
N ASP A 105 -7.17 15.17 6.84
CA ASP A 105 -7.20 16.22 7.86
C ASP A 105 -8.41 17.16 7.65
N GLY A 106 -9.35 17.12 8.59
CA GLY A 106 -10.62 17.84 8.52
C GLY A 106 -11.74 17.09 7.79
N TYR A 107 -11.48 15.88 7.25
CA TYR A 107 -12.52 15.12 6.55
C TYR A 107 -13.65 14.76 7.52
N ARG A 108 -14.88 15.17 7.16
CA ARG A 108 -16.09 15.06 8.01
C ARG A 108 -15.95 15.67 9.41
N GLY A 109 -15.05 16.64 9.56
CA GLY A 109 -14.79 17.35 10.83
C GLY A 109 -13.80 16.64 11.76
N TYR A 110 -13.25 15.49 11.37
CA TYR A 110 -12.22 14.79 12.15
C TYR A 110 -10.83 15.30 11.78
N SER A 111 -10.01 15.54 12.79
CA SER A 111 -8.62 15.97 12.61
C SER A 111 -7.73 14.82 12.17
N LEU A 112 -6.56 15.13 11.62
CA LEU A 112 -5.53 14.13 11.32
C LEU A 112 -5.17 13.27 12.56
N ALA A 113 -5.18 13.86 13.75
CA ALA A 113 -4.89 13.17 15.00
C ALA A 113 -5.95 12.09 15.31
N ASP A 114 -7.21 12.31 14.98
CA ASP A 114 -8.29 11.34 15.18
C ASP A 114 -8.06 10.09 14.30
N TRP A 115 -7.70 10.29 13.03
CA TRP A 115 -7.40 9.19 12.11
C TRP A 115 -6.15 8.39 12.52
N VAL A 116 -5.10 9.09 12.97
CA VAL A 116 -3.88 8.44 13.48
C VAL A 116 -4.19 7.65 14.76
N CYS A 117 -5.01 8.21 15.66
CA CYS A 117 -5.45 7.53 16.88
C CYS A 117 -6.24 6.25 16.55
N LEU A 118 -7.20 6.35 15.63
CA LEU A 118 -7.99 5.22 15.16
C LEU A 118 -7.10 4.10 14.61
N ALA A 119 -6.17 4.41 13.72
CA ALA A 119 -5.26 3.42 13.15
C ALA A 119 -4.38 2.73 14.20
N TYR A 120 -3.96 3.46 15.24
CA TYR A 120 -3.16 2.88 16.32
C TYR A 120 -3.96 1.83 17.10
N PHE A 121 -5.15 2.18 17.57
CA PHE A 121 -5.93 1.31 18.45
C PHE A 121 -6.63 0.16 17.71
N THR A 122 -6.85 0.28 16.41
CA THR A 122 -7.48 -0.79 15.61
C THR A 122 -6.49 -1.81 15.09
N SER A 123 -5.28 -1.40 14.68
CA SER A 123 -4.34 -2.31 14.00
C SER A 123 -2.88 -2.18 14.45
N GLY A 124 -2.56 -1.26 15.35
CA GLY A 124 -1.17 -0.92 15.67
C GLY A 124 -0.39 -0.42 14.44
N PHE A 125 -1.08 0.26 13.51
CA PHE A 125 -0.55 0.72 12.22
C PHE A 125 -0.17 -0.38 11.21
N ASN A 126 -0.62 -1.62 11.43
CA ASN A 126 -0.33 -2.74 10.54
C ASN A 126 -1.37 -2.85 9.41
N THR A 127 -0.96 -2.67 8.16
CA THR A 127 -1.86 -2.80 7.00
C THR A 127 -2.31 -4.23 6.71
N ALA A 128 -1.64 -5.23 7.28
CA ALA A 128 -2.01 -6.65 7.15
C ALA A 128 -2.76 -7.18 8.38
N ALA A 129 -3.21 -6.31 9.29
CA ALA A 129 -4.01 -6.73 10.43
C ALA A 129 -5.34 -7.35 9.95
N VAL A 130 -5.63 -8.56 10.42
CA VAL A 130 -6.90 -9.26 10.23
C VAL A 130 -7.36 -9.79 11.57
N ASP A 131 -8.59 -9.50 11.92
CA ASP A 131 -9.25 -10.01 13.11
C ASP A 131 -10.54 -10.74 12.72
N HIS A 132 -10.88 -11.80 13.48
CA HIS A 132 -11.97 -12.72 13.18
C HIS A 132 -13.07 -12.61 14.23
N GLU A 133 -14.27 -12.26 13.79
CA GLU A 133 -15.44 -12.13 14.65
C GLU A 133 -16.15 -13.49 14.84
N ALA A 134 -16.92 -13.61 15.92
CA ALA A 134 -17.64 -14.84 16.26
C ALA A 134 -18.70 -15.25 15.21
N ASP A 135 -19.18 -14.31 14.38
CA ASP A 135 -20.13 -14.59 13.29
C ASP A 135 -19.44 -15.03 11.98
N GLY A 136 -18.11 -15.11 11.97
CA GLY A 136 -17.31 -15.46 10.80
C GLY A 136 -16.99 -14.28 9.88
N SER A 137 -17.41 -13.05 10.21
CA SER A 137 -16.93 -11.86 9.51
C SER A 137 -15.48 -11.53 9.90
N THR A 138 -14.78 -10.77 9.06
CA THR A 138 -13.40 -10.34 9.31
C THR A 138 -13.29 -8.83 9.34
N ASN A 139 -12.47 -8.30 10.24
CA ASN A 139 -12.02 -6.91 10.26
C ASN A 139 -10.67 -6.83 9.54
N ASN A 140 -10.55 -5.96 8.52
CA ASN A 140 -9.43 -6.03 7.59
C ASN A 140 -8.64 -4.70 7.51
N GLY A 141 -7.32 -4.82 7.53
CA GLY A 141 -6.38 -3.74 7.26
C GLY A 141 -6.22 -2.72 8.38
N ILE A 142 -5.61 -1.59 8.02
CA ILE A 142 -5.15 -0.57 8.97
C ILE A 142 -6.28 0.08 9.78
N PHE A 143 -7.50 0.11 9.24
CA PHE A 143 -8.70 0.65 9.88
C PHE A 143 -9.71 -0.42 10.27
N GLN A 144 -9.35 -1.71 10.21
CA GLN A 144 -10.21 -2.83 10.62
C GLN A 144 -11.61 -2.79 9.96
N ILE A 145 -11.65 -2.62 8.63
CA ILE A 145 -12.88 -2.53 7.85
C ILE A 145 -13.56 -3.90 7.79
N ASN A 146 -14.79 -4.00 8.29
CA ASN A 146 -15.49 -5.26 8.49
C ASN A 146 -16.19 -5.82 7.22
N SER A 147 -16.01 -7.13 6.96
CA SER A 147 -16.54 -7.86 5.80
C SER A 147 -18.05 -8.14 5.83
N ARG A 148 -18.72 -7.93 6.96
CA ARG A 148 -20.18 -8.06 7.10
C ARG A 148 -20.93 -7.00 6.27
N ARG A 149 -20.29 -5.85 5.99
CA ARG A 149 -20.93 -4.71 5.32
C ARG A 149 -20.08 -3.99 4.29
N TRP A 150 -18.80 -3.77 4.56
CA TRP A 150 -18.01 -2.77 3.82
C TRP A 150 -17.27 -3.35 2.61
N CYS A 151 -16.56 -4.46 2.79
CA CYS A 151 -15.85 -5.18 1.75
C CYS A 151 -16.39 -6.60 1.60
N ARG A 152 -16.12 -7.28 0.49
CA ARG A 152 -16.48 -8.69 0.30
C ARG A 152 -15.29 -9.63 0.42
N ASN A 153 -15.50 -10.76 1.07
CA ASN A 153 -14.67 -11.95 0.91
C ASN A 153 -15.28 -12.84 -0.19
N LEU A 154 -14.99 -14.15 -0.15
CA LEU A 154 -15.66 -15.15 -0.99
C LEU A 154 -17.10 -15.45 -0.54
N THR A 155 -17.57 -14.80 0.54
CA THR A 155 -18.92 -14.96 1.07
C THR A 155 -19.95 -14.31 0.13
N PRO A 156 -20.95 -15.05 -0.37
CA PRO A 156 -21.99 -14.48 -1.21
C PRO A 156 -22.92 -13.56 -0.41
N ASN A 157 -23.62 -12.66 -1.10
CA ASN A 157 -24.75 -11.87 -0.56
C ASN A 157 -24.42 -10.85 0.54
N VAL A 158 -23.17 -10.34 0.62
CA VAL A 158 -22.83 -9.21 1.50
C VAL A 158 -23.08 -7.86 0.80
N PRO A 159 -23.45 -6.78 1.53
CA PRO A 159 -23.74 -5.47 0.92
C PRO A 159 -22.57 -4.87 0.10
N ASN A 160 -21.33 -5.14 0.52
CA ASN A 160 -20.10 -4.66 -0.13
C ASN A 160 -20.15 -3.16 -0.48
N VAL A 161 -20.42 -2.32 0.51
CA VAL A 161 -20.66 -0.87 0.32
C VAL A 161 -19.47 -0.17 -0.35
N CYS A 162 -18.23 -0.59 -0.05
CA CYS A 162 -17.01 -0.06 -0.67
C CYS A 162 -16.70 -0.68 -2.05
N GLN A 163 -17.48 -1.65 -2.52
CA GLN A 163 -17.34 -2.29 -3.83
C GLN A 163 -15.95 -2.90 -4.09
N MET A 164 -15.36 -3.53 -3.08
CA MET A 164 -14.00 -4.07 -3.15
C MET A 164 -13.86 -5.39 -2.40
N TYR A 165 -12.85 -6.19 -2.76
CA TYR A 165 -12.45 -7.34 -1.94
C TYR A 165 -11.74 -6.86 -0.67
N CYS A 166 -11.84 -7.62 0.42
CA CYS A 166 -11.15 -7.28 1.67
C CYS A 166 -9.63 -7.55 1.62
N SER A 167 -9.18 -8.37 0.66
CA SER A 167 -7.78 -8.73 0.41
C SER A 167 -7.07 -7.75 -0.53
#